data_AF-A0AAP5QJ20-F1
#
_entry.id   AF-A0AAP5QJ20-F1
#
_cell.length_a   1.000
_cell.length_b   1.000
_cell.length_c   1.000
_cell.angle_alpha   90.00
_cell.angle_beta   90.00
_cell.angle_gamma   90.00
#
_symmetry.space_group_name_H-M   'P 1'
#
loop_
_entity.id
_entity.type
_entity.pdbx_description
1 polymer ?
#
loop_
_entity_poly.entity_id
_entity_poly.type
_entity_poly.pdbx_seq_one_letter_code
_entity_poly.pdbx_strand_id
1 'polypeptide(L)' 'MFEIWAIEADGNRVLVRDAVADRSLARALVSEGNNGAAIRGEPHRYVAVPDPDAVDADSET' A
#
# COMPACT_ATOMS: atom_id res chain seq x y z
N MET A 1 6.70 -4.71 8.01
CA MET A 1 6.79 -3.83 6.83
C MET A 1 5.48 -3.92 6.04
N PHE A 2 5.21 -3.02 5.08
CA PHE A 2 3.98 -3.02 4.29
C PHE A 2 4.25 -2.97 2.78
N GLU A 3 3.45 -3.68 2.02
CA GLU A 3 3.32 -3.52 0.58
C GLU A 3 2.13 -2.62 0.25
N ILE A 4 2.26 -1.83 -0.81
CA ILE A 4 1.15 -1.05 -1.38
C ILE A 4 0.80 -1.62 -2.75
N TRP A 5 -0.47 -2.00 -2.88
CA TRP A 5 -1.04 -2.58 -4.08
C TRP A 5 -2.09 -1.64 -4.67
N ALA A 6 -2.08 -1.48 -5.99
CA ALA A 6 -3.22 -0.95 -6.74
C ALA A 6 -4.15 -2.11 -7.08
N ILE A 7 -5.43 -1.96 -6.77
CA ILE A 7 -6.51 -2.85 -7.19
C ILE A 7 -7.20 -2.17 -8.37
N GLU A 8 -6.98 -2.71 -9.56
CA GLU A 8 -7.61 -2.26 -10.80
C GLU A 8 -9.11 -2.55 -10.82
N ALA A 9 -9.82 -1.96 -11.77
CA ALA A 9 -11.28 -2.09 -11.89
C ALA A 9 -11.78 -3.53 -12.09
N ASP A 10 -10.93 -4.36 -12.71
CA ASP A 10 -11.17 -5.79 -12.94
C ASP A 10 -10.80 -6.67 -11.74
N GLY A 11 -10.32 -6.06 -10.65
CA GLY A 11 -9.86 -6.74 -9.45
C GLY A 11 -8.41 -7.22 -9.51
N ASN A 12 -7.71 -6.98 -10.62
CA ASN A 12 -6.29 -7.30 -10.73
C ASN A 12 -5.48 -6.46 -9.73
N ARG A 13 -4.44 -7.06 -9.15
CA ARG A 13 -3.58 -6.40 -8.18
C ARG A 13 -2.22 -6.16 -8.79
N VAL A 14 -1.78 -4.91 -8.75
CA VAL A 14 -0.45 -4.48 -9.20
C VAL A 14 0.33 -3.99 -7.99
N LEU A 15 1.51 -4.57 -7.74
CA LEU A 15 2.41 -4.09 -6.70
C LEU A 15 3.00 -2.75 -7.14
N VAL A 16 2.78 -1.71 -6.35
CA VAL A 16 3.21 -0.34 -6.66
C VAL A 16 4.44 0.04 -5.85
N ARG A 17 4.50 -0.46 -4.61
CA ARG A 17 5.63 -0.24 -3.72
C ARG A 17 5.73 -1.39 -2.74
N ASP A 18 6.91 -1.96 -2.65
CA ASP A 18 7.31 -2.87 -1.60
C ASP A 18 8.03 -2.11 -0.48
N ALA A 19 8.23 -2.78 0.64
CA ALA A 19 9.11 -2.35 1.71
C ALA A 19 8.77 -1.03 2.44
N VAL A 20 7.50 -0.67 2.60
CA VAL A 20 7.10 0.49 3.41
C VAL A 20 7.30 0.21 4.89
N ALA A 21 8.22 0.94 5.51
CA ALA A 21 8.75 0.64 6.85
C ALA A 21 7.68 0.54 7.94
N ASP A 22 6.74 1.50 7.99
CA ASP A 22 5.75 1.59 9.06
C ASP A 22 4.32 1.80 8.56
N ARG A 23 3.37 1.50 9.46
CA ARG A 23 1.93 1.57 9.20
C ARG A 23 1.42 2.97 8.92
N SER A 24 1.98 3.99 9.58
CA SER A 24 1.54 5.37 9.44
C SER A 24 1.93 5.92 8.07
N LEU A 25 3.15 5.65 7.62
CA LEU A 25 3.60 5.97 6.27
C LEU A 25 2.77 5.23 5.21
N ALA A 26 2.53 3.93 5.39
CA ALA A 26 1.69 3.15 4.47
C ALA A 26 0.26 3.73 4.35
N ARG A 27 -0.34 4.14 5.47
CA ARG A 27 -1.66 4.78 5.50
C ARG A 27 -1.67 6.13 4.79
N ALA A 28 -0.65 6.96 5.00
CA ALA A 28 -0.54 8.27 4.35
C ALA A 28 -0.46 8.12 2.82
N LEU A 29 0.41 7.22 2.34
CA LEU A 29 0.58 6.94 0.91
C LEU A 29 -0.71 6.40 0.27
N VAL A 30 -1.39 5.46 0.92
CA VAL A 30 -2.69 4.94 0.44
C VAL A 30 -3.74 6.05 0.38
N SER A 31 -3.79 6.92 1.39
CA SER A 31 -4.74 8.04 1.43
C SER A 31 -4.49 9.03 0.29
N GLU A 32 -3.23 9.41 0.08
CA GLU A 32 -2.84 10.33 -0.98
C GLU A 32 -3.10 9.74 -2.37
N GLY A 33 -2.68 8.49 -2.60
CA GLY A 33 -2.89 7.79 -3.86
C GLY A 33 -4.37 7.67 -4.22
N ASN A 34 -5.22 7.28 -3.26
CA ASN A 34 -6.66 7.19 -3.46
C ASN A 34 -7.31 8.56 -3.71
N ASN A 35 -6.86 9.60 -3.03
CA ASN A 35 -7.35 10.95 -3.31
C ASN A 35 -6.99 11.39 -4.74
N GLY A 36 -5.76 11.13 -5.17
CA GLY A 36 -5.33 11.40 -6.55
C GLY A 36 -6.15 10.63 -7.59
N ALA A 37 -6.38 9.33 -7.36
CA ALA A 37 -7.20 8.49 -8.24
C ALA A 37 -8.64 9.03 -8.34
N ALA A 38 -9.24 9.41 -7.21
CA ALA A 38 -10.59 9.99 -7.18
C ALA A 38 -10.69 11.31 -7.95
N ILE A 39 -9.70 12.21 -7.80
CA ILE A 39 -9.65 13.48 -8.54
C ILE A 39 -9.54 13.25 -10.05
N ARG A 40 -8.77 12.24 -10.48
CA ARG A 40 -8.57 11.91 -11.90
C ARG A 40 -9.67 11.02 -12.49
N GLY A 41 -10.59 10.51 -11.69
CA GLY A 41 -11.60 9.54 -12.12
C GLY A 41 -10.99 8.19 -12.50
N GLU A 42 -9.84 7.84 -11.92
CA GLU A 42 -9.20 6.54 -12.12
C GLU A 42 -9.99 5.46 -11.39
N PRO A 43 -10.26 4.31 -12.01
CA PRO A 43 -11.12 3.30 -11.43
C PRO A 43 -10.40 2.38 -10.42
N HIS A 44 -9.08 2.53 -10.28
CA HIS A 44 -8.28 1.74 -9.34
C HIS A 44 -8.29 2.34 -7.93
N ARG A 45 -7.95 1.52 -6.93
CA ARG A 45 -7.74 1.94 -5.53
C ARG A 45 -6.48 1.33 -4.95
N TYR A 46 -5.80 2.09 -4.10
CA TYR A 46 -4.63 1.64 -3.37
C TYR A 46 -5.02 0.99 -2.04
N VAL A 47 -4.31 -0.07 -1.66
CA VAL A 47 -4.41 -0.73 -0.35
C VAL A 47 -3.02 -1.03 0.19
N ALA A 48 -2.86 -0.94 1.52
CA ALA A 48 -1.65 -1.39 2.21
C ALA A 48 -1.91 -2.76 2.85
N VAL A 49 -0.98 -3.69 2.63
CA VAL A 49 -1.01 -5.04 3.18
C VAL A 49 0.27 -5.25 3.98
N PRO A 50 0.21 -5.80 5.22
CA PRO A 50 1.41 -6.19 5.93
C PRO A 50 2.21 -7.19 5.09
N ASP A 51 3.49 -6.91 4.89
CA ASP A 51 4.41 -7.81 4.20
C ASP A 51 4.60 -9.06 5.08
N PRO A 52 4.18 -10.25 4.62
CA PRO A 52 4.28 -11.49 5.40
C PRO A 52 5.72 -11.99 5.57
N ASP A 53 6.62 -11.57 4.68
CA ASP A 53 8.04 -11.97 4.71
C ASP A 53 8.90 -10.97 5.50
N ALA A 54 8.33 -9.81 5.85
CA ALA A 54 8.88 -8.91 6.84
C ALA A 54 8.68 -9.47 8.24
N VAL A 55 9.41 -10.55 8.56
CA VAL A 55 9.60 -11.02 9.93
C VAL A 55 9.92 -9.82 10.83
N ASP A 56 9.25 -9.73 11.96
CA ASP A 56 9.34 -8.61 12.90
C ASP A 56 10.80 -8.26 13.19
N ALA A 57 11.31 -7.21 12.53
CA ALA A 57 12.61 -6.62 12.80
C ALA A 57 12.58 -5.78 14.09
N ASP A 58 11.72 -6.15 15.04
CA ASP A 58 11.48 -5.45 16.30
C ASP A 58 11.58 -6.46 17.46
N SER A 59 12.69 -7.21 17.47
CA SER A 59 13.14 -7.99 18.62
C SER A 59 14.66 -8.02 18.64
N GLU A 60 15.31 -6.85 18.75
CA GLU A 60 16.68 -6.79 19.25
C GLU A 60 16.90 -5.54 20.12
N THR A 61 16.91 -5.82 21.43
CA THR A 61 17.62 -5.20 22.57
C THR A 61 17.23 -3.81 23.10
#